data_AF-A0A0R3LEE9-F1
#
_entry.id   AF-A0A0R3LEE9-F1
#
_cell.length_a   1.000
_cell.length_b   1.000
_cell.length_c   1.000
_cell.angle_alpha   90.00
_cell.angle_beta   90.00
_cell.angle_gamma   90.00
#
_symmetry.space_group_name_H-M   'P 1'
#
loop_
_entity.id
_entity.type
_entity.pdbx_description
1 polymer ?
#
loop_
_entity_poly.entity_id
_entity_poly.type
_entity_poly.pdbx_seq_one_letter_code
_entity_poly.pdbx_strand_id
1 'polypeptide(L)'
;MSNITIRMPGGTQRTFTGRQAWMLRRLINAGCAGITLLDNPAPRGSHYLYMLRKAGLTISTTNEPHEGPFPGTHGRYRLETVITVVEEAA
;
A
#
# COMPACT_ATOMS: atom_id res chain seq x y z
N MET A 1 5.79 16.52 6.45
CA MET A 1 6.09 15.07 6.35
C MET A 1 4.76 14.39 6.26
N SER A 2 4.46 13.75 5.14
CA SER A 2 3.13 13.20 4.85
C SER A 2 2.63 12.31 5.98
N ASN A 3 1.40 12.56 6.46
CA ASN A 3 0.71 11.70 7.41
C ASN A 3 -0.68 11.35 6.88
N ILE A 4 -1.20 10.21 7.28
CA ILE A 4 -2.56 9.79 6.95
C ILE A 4 -3.14 9.03 8.13
N THR A 5 -4.29 9.48 8.61
CA THR A 5 -5.07 8.80 9.64
C THR A 5 -6.24 8.10 8.99
N ILE A 6 -6.37 6.81 9.23
CA ILE A 6 -7.45 5.98 8.70
C ILE A 6 -8.27 5.37 9.83
N ARG A 7 -9.53 5.07 9.54
CA ARG A 7 -10.43 4.27 10.37
C ARG A 7 -10.64 2.90 9.70
N MET A 8 -10.46 1.84 10.47
CA MET A 8 -10.67 0.44 10.04
C MET A 8 -12.09 -0.06 10.41
N PRO A 9 -12.56 -1.20 9.87
CA PRO A 9 -13.93 -1.71 10.07
C PRO A 9 -14.36 -2.04 11.51
N GLY A 10 -13.48 -1.91 12.51
CA GLY A 10 -13.82 -2.01 13.93
C GLY A 10 -13.91 -0.66 14.65
N GLY A 11 -13.88 0.46 13.93
CA GLY A 11 -13.84 1.81 14.49
C GLY A 11 -12.45 2.27 14.95
N THR A 12 -11.48 1.35 15.06
CA THR A 12 -10.09 1.65 15.40
C THR A 12 -9.47 2.59 14.38
N GLN A 13 -8.87 3.67 14.87
CA GLN A 13 -8.09 4.59 14.06
C GLN A 13 -6.59 4.29 14.15
N ARG A 14 -5.88 4.49 13.05
CA ARG A 14 -4.41 4.45 13.02
C ARG A 14 -3.84 5.54 12.12
N THR A 15 -2.75 6.13 12.58
CA THR A 15 -1.99 7.13 11.83
C THR A 15 -0.71 6.50 11.29
N PHE A 16 -0.46 6.72 10.01
CA PHE A 16 0.78 6.37 9.33
C PHE A 16 1.51 7.65 8.94
N THR A 17 2.85 7.60 8.91
CA THR A 17 3.69 8.76 8.58
C THR A 17 4.74 8.42 7.54
N GLY A 18 5.27 9.44 6.89
CA GLY A 18 6.35 9.36 5.90
C GLY A 18 6.06 8.34 4.80
N ARG A 19 6.95 7.37 4.63
CA ARG A 19 6.87 6.38 3.54
C ARG A 19 5.73 5.38 3.69
N GLN A 20 5.26 5.12 4.92
CA GLN A 20 4.08 4.29 5.15
C GLN A 20 2.81 5.02 4.71
N ALA A 21 2.70 6.32 5.05
CA ALA A 21 1.59 7.16 4.60
C ALA A 21 1.55 7.25 3.07
N TRP A 22 2.70 7.47 2.45
CA TRP A 22 2.82 7.49 0.99
C TRP A 22 2.39 6.17 0.35
N MET A 23 2.85 5.03 0.86
CA MET A 23 2.48 3.71 0.34
C MET A 23 0.98 3.45 0.49
N LEU A 24 0.41 3.78 1.65
CA LEU A 24 -1.03 3.63 1.89
C LEU A 24 -1.84 4.50 0.94
N ARG A 25 -1.43 5.75 0.70
CA ARG A 25 -2.07 6.63 -0.28
C ARG A 25 -2.02 6.06 -1.69
N ARG A 26 -0.90 5.47 -2.11
CA ARG A 26 -0.80 4.79 -3.42
C ARG A 26 -1.79 3.64 -3.55
N LEU A 27 -1.91 2.81 -2.52
CA LEU A 27 -2.88 1.71 -2.50
C LEU A 27 -4.33 2.19 -2.53
N ILE A 28 -4.66 3.24 -1.76
CA ILE A 28 -6.01 3.84 -1.74
C ILE A 28 -6.36 4.37 -3.13
N ASN A 29 -5.47 5.13 -3.75
CA ASN A 29 -5.71 5.72 -5.08
C ASN A 29 -5.86 4.66 -6.17
N ALA A 30 -5.10 3.55 -6.07
CA ALA A 30 -5.18 2.47 -7.04
C ALA A 30 -6.44 1.61 -6.88
N GLY A 31 -7.02 1.55 -5.68
CA GLY A 31 -8.18 0.72 -5.38
C GLY A 31 -7.99 -0.73 -5.84
N CYS A 32 -9.01 -1.29 -6.51
CA CYS A 32 -8.98 -2.66 -7.03
C CYS A 32 -7.93 -2.90 -8.12
N ALA A 33 -7.46 -1.86 -8.81
CA ALA A 33 -6.40 -2.00 -9.80
C ALA A 33 -5.06 -2.37 -9.14
N GLY A 34 -4.86 -1.96 -7.88
CA GLY A 34 -3.62 -2.22 -7.14
C GLY A 34 -2.38 -1.54 -7.73
N ILE A 35 -1.25 -1.73 -7.07
CA ILE A 35 0.04 -1.18 -7.49
C ILE A 35 1.06 -2.29 -7.69
N THR A 36 1.99 -2.08 -8.60
CA THR A 36 3.25 -2.84 -8.68
C THR A 36 4.38 -1.95 -8.16
N LEU A 37 5.41 -2.55 -7.57
CA LEU A 37 6.63 -1.81 -7.20
C LEU A 37 7.50 -1.47 -8.42
N LEU A 38 7.20 -2.06 -9.58
CA LEU A 38 7.82 -1.74 -10.86
C LEU A 38 7.35 -0.36 -11.34
N ASP A 39 6.03 -0.12 -11.33
CA ASP A 39 5.43 1.16 -11.75
C ASP A 39 5.52 2.25 -10.66
N ASN A 40 5.64 1.85 -9.39
CA ASN A 40 5.71 2.74 -8.24
C ASN A 40 7.02 2.49 -7.46
N PRO A 41 8.18 2.85 -8.03
CA PRO A 41 9.47 2.55 -7.43
C PRO A 41 9.62 3.28 -6.10
N ALA A 42 10.05 2.52 -5.09
CA ALA A 42 10.35 3.06 -3.77
C ALA A 42 11.53 2.28 -3.14
N PRO A 43 12.46 2.95 -2.42
CA PRO A 43 13.69 2.32 -1.94
C PRO A 43 13.49 1.04 -1.12
N ARG A 44 12.35 0.92 -0.42
CA ARG A 44 11.97 -0.28 0.37
C ARG A 44 10.48 -0.56 0.30
N GLY A 45 9.90 -0.56 -0.92
CA GLY A 45 8.45 -0.77 -1.12
C GLY A 45 7.88 -1.97 -0.35
N SER A 46 8.57 -3.11 -0.42
CA SER A 46 8.18 -4.34 0.31
C SER A 46 8.14 -4.17 1.83
N HIS A 47 9.06 -3.38 2.39
CA HIS A 47 9.05 -3.09 3.83
C HIS A 47 7.87 -2.21 4.23
N TYR A 48 7.47 -1.25 3.38
CA TYR A 48 6.31 -0.41 3.67
C TYR A 48 5.02 -1.23 3.66
N LEU A 49 4.86 -2.12 2.66
CA LEU A 49 3.76 -3.08 2.60
C LEU A 49 3.74 -4.01 3.83
N TYR A 50 4.91 -4.52 4.25
CA TYR A 50 5.05 -5.32 5.46
C TYR A 50 4.57 -4.57 6.71
N MET A 51 4.96 -3.30 6.87
CA MET A 51 4.54 -2.50 8.02
C MET A 51 3.04 -2.20 8.02
N LEU A 52 2.43 -1.96 6.86
CA LEU A 52 0.97 -1.80 6.73
C LEU A 52 0.24 -3.10 7.11
N ARG A 53 0.73 -4.26 6.67
CA ARG A 53 0.19 -5.56 7.08
C ARG A 53 0.31 -5.80 8.58
N LYS A 54 1.48 -5.51 9.15
CA LYS A 54 1.73 -5.61 10.59
C LYS A 54 0.80 -4.70 11.41
N ALA A 55 0.35 -3.58 10.84
CA ALA A 55 -0.62 -2.68 11.47
C ALA A 55 -2.07 -3.17 11.40
N GLY A 56 -2.33 -4.31 10.74
CA GLY A 56 -3.65 -4.93 10.65
C GLY A 56 -4.36 -4.74 9.30
N LEU A 57 -3.70 -4.16 8.30
CA LEU A 57 -4.28 -4.01 6.96
C LEU A 57 -4.09 -5.29 6.13
N THR A 58 -5.19 -5.83 5.64
CA THR A 58 -5.19 -6.90 4.63
C THR A 58 -4.80 -6.31 3.29
N ILE A 59 -3.66 -6.76 2.76
CA ILE A 59 -3.14 -6.38 1.45
C ILE A 59 -2.85 -7.64 0.67
N SER A 60 -3.63 -7.92 -0.38
CA SER A 60 -3.42 -9.08 -1.24
C SER A 60 -2.17 -8.91 -2.10
N THR A 61 -1.62 -10.03 -2.59
CA THR A 61 -0.53 -10.02 -3.58
C THR A 61 -0.89 -11.02 -4.67
N THR A 62 -0.96 -10.55 -5.91
CA THR A 62 -1.00 -11.42 -7.10
C THR A 62 0.35 -11.33 -7.78
N ASN A 63 0.93 -12.46 -8.16
CA ASN A 63 2.16 -12.44 -8.95
C ASN A 63 1.80 -12.19 -10.42
N GLU A 64 2.41 -11.17 -11.01
CA GLU A 64 2.28 -10.82 -12.42
C GLU A 64 3.61 -11.08 -13.14
N PRO A 65 3.58 -11.80 -14.27
CA PRO A 65 4.78 -11.94 -15.08
C PRO A 65 5.13 -10.59 -15.70
N HIS A 66 6.43 -10.34 -15.88
CA HIS A 66 6.91 -9.23 -16.69
C HIS A 66 7.92 -9.72 -17.71
N GLU A 67 7.89 -9.09 -18.88
CA GLU A 67 8.78 -9.36 -20.00
C GLU A 67 10.00 -8.42 -19.97
N GLY A 68 10.86 -8.55 -20.98
CA GLY A 68 12.08 -7.74 -21.15
C GLY A 68 13.36 -8.58 -21.09
N PRO A 69 14.54 -7.93 -21.10
CA PRO A 69 15.84 -8.62 -21.08
C PRO A 69 16.07 -9.50 -19.85
N PHE A 70 15.35 -9.22 -18.76
CA PHE A 70 15.38 -9.97 -17.51
C PHE A 70 13.93 -10.34 -17.15
N PRO A 71 13.35 -11.40 -17.75
CA PRO A 71 11.98 -11.79 -17.48
C PRO A 71 11.85 -12.35 -16.06
N GLY A 72 10.68 -12.16 -15.45
CA GLY A 72 10.43 -12.59 -14.08
C GLY A 72 8.99 -12.35 -13.64
N THR A 73 8.76 -12.37 -12.33
CA THR A 73 7.45 -12.08 -11.74
C THR A 73 7.59 -11.01 -10.67
N HIS A 74 6.64 -10.09 -10.60
CA HIS A 74 6.54 -9.12 -9.52
C HIS A 74 5.15 -9.15 -8.87
N GLY A 75 5.05 -8.65 -7.64
CA GLY A 75 3.78 -8.57 -6.94
C GLY A 75 2.95 -7.36 -7.38
N ARG A 76 1.67 -7.59 -7.66
CA ARG A 76 0.63 -6.56 -7.63
C ARG A 76 -0.09 -6.59 -6.29
N TYR A 77 -0.13 -5.45 -5.62
CA TYR A 77 -0.65 -5.30 -4.26
C TYR A 77 -1.95 -4.51 -4.27
N ARG A 78 -2.98 -5.01 -3.59
CA ARG A 78 -4.28 -4.33 -3.44
C ARG A 78 -4.64 -4.24 -1.97
N LEU A 79 -5.18 -3.09 -1.55
CA LEU A 79 -5.72 -2.91 -0.21
C LEU A 79 -7.11 -3.52 -0.15
N GLU A 80 -7.26 -4.59 0.63
CA GLU A 80 -8.53 -5.32 0.78
C GLU A 80 -9.32 -4.83 1.99
N THR A 81 -8.62 -4.30 3.00
CA THR A 81 -9.30 -3.71 4.16
C THR A 81 -10.05 -2.45 3.72
N VAL A 82 -11.36 -2.45 3.89
CA VAL A 82 -12.20 -1.26 3.73
C VAL A 82 -11.81 -0.25 4.82
N ILE A 83 -11.36 0.92 4.41
CA ILE A 83 -10.93 1.98 5.32
C ILE A 83 -11.63 3.29 4.99
N THR A 84 -11.66 4.20 5.95
CA THR A 84 -12.05 5.60 5.73
C THR A 84 -10.89 6.50 6.10
N VAL A 85 -10.49 7.41 5.21
CA VAL A 85 -9.50 8.44 5.55
C VAL A 85 -10.17 9.48 6.43
N VAL A 86 -9.61 9.69 7.62
CA VAL A 86 -10.13 10.63 8.63
C VAL A 86 -9.39 11.95 8.56
N GLU A 87 -8.08 11.90 8.32
CA GLU A 87 -7.21 13.07 8.23
C GLU A 87 -6.03 12.77 7.32
N GLU A 88 -5.56 13.78 6.60
CA GLU A 88 -4.34 13.71 5.83
C GLU A 88 -3.65 15.08 5.78
N ALA A 89 -2.34 15.09 5.99
CA ALA A 89 -1.47 16.24 5.74
C ALA A 89 -0.30 15.85 4.83
N ALA A 90 0.09 16.76 3.94
CA ALA A 90 1.20 16.58 3.00
C ALA A 90 2.58 16.83 3.64
#